data_AF-A0A6N0GWR1-F1
#
_entry.id   AF-A0A6N0GWR1-F1
#
_cell.length_a   1.000
_cell.length_b   1.000
_cell.length_c   1.000
_cell.angle_alpha   90.00
_cell.angle_beta   90.00
_cell.angle_gamma   90.00
#
_symmetry.space_group_name_H-M   'P 1'
#
loop_
_entity.id
_entity.type
_entity.pdbx_description
1 polymer ?
#
loop_
_entity_poly.entity_id
_entity_poly.type
_entity_poly.pdbx_seq_one_letter_code
_entity_poly.pdbx_strand_id
1 'polypeptide(L)' 'AGQTGQMLAGLLGWSQATFASKVEIDHVAKVATVLREIDGGSEELKCKLPVIITTDLRLNEPRYASLP' A
#
# COMPACT_ATOMS: atom_id res chain seq x y z
N ALA A 1 13.99 -9.63 -4.45
CA ALA A 1 12.66 -10.26 -4.26
C ALA A 1 11.63 -9.17 -3.97
N GLY A 2 10.33 -9.38 -4.22
CA GLY A 2 9.29 -8.34 -4.01
C GLY A 2 8.62 -7.79 -5.28
N GLN A 3 8.64 -8.52 -6.40
CA GLN A 3 8.13 -8.05 -7.69
C GLN A 3 6.66 -8.41 -7.94
N THR A 4 6.10 -9.38 -7.22
CA THR A 4 4.75 -9.91 -7.45
C THR A 4 3.67 -8.81 -7.44
N GLY A 5 3.72 -7.87 -6.48
CA GLY A 5 2.73 -6.79 -6.40
C GLY A 5 2.80 -5.83 -7.59
N GLN A 6 4.00 -5.45 -8.01
CA GLN A 6 4.21 -4.53 -9.14
C GLN A 6 3.81 -5.20 -10.46
N MET A 7 4.14 -6.48 -10.63
CA MET A 7 3.73 -7.27 -11.79
C MET A 7 2.21 -7.43 -11.85
N LEU A 8 1.55 -7.72 -10.72
CA LEU A 8 0.10 -7.80 -10.64
C LEU A 8 -0.57 -6.48 -11.02
N ALA A 9 -0.07 -5.35 -10.52
CA ALA A 9 -0.56 -4.03 -10.89
C ALA A 9 -0.42 -3.78 -12.41
N GLY A 10 0.71 -4.16 -13.00
CA GLY A 10 0.94 -4.08 -14.44
C GLY A 10 -0.02 -4.94 -15.26
N LEU A 11 -0.28 -6.19 -14.83
CA LEU A 11 -1.23 -7.09 -15.50
C LEU A 11 -2.68 -6.59 -15.43
N LEU A 12 -3.06 -5.95 -14.32
CA LEU A 12 -4.42 -5.42 -14.13
C LEU A 12 -4.60 -3.99 -14.67
N GLY A 13 -3.51 -3.29 -15.01
CA GLY A 13 -3.54 -1.87 -15.35
C GLY A 13 -3.99 -0.97 -14.19
N TRP A 14 -3.73 -1.39 -12.95
CA TRP A 14 -4.13 -0.67 -11.75
C TRP A 14 -3.01 0.23 -11.21
N SER A 15 -3.38 1.26 -10.46
CA SER A 15 -2.42 2.06 -9.70
C SER A 15 -1.63 1.15 -8.75
N GLN A 16 -0.39 1.50 -8.42
CA GLN A 16 0.43 0.77 -7.45
C GLN A 16 1.00 1.70 -6.38
N ALA A 17 1.08 1.21 -5.14
CA ALA A 17 1.81 1.85 -4.06
C ALA A 17 2.63 0.78 -3.31
N THR A 18 3.95 0.87 -3.39
CA THR A 18 4.86 -0.13 -2.82
C THR A 18 5.51 0.34 -1.53
N PHE A 19 5.84 -0.58 -0.62
CA PHE A 19 6.52 -0.29 0.65
C PHE A 19 5.74 0.64 1.58
N ALA A 20 4.42 0.44 1.67
CA ALA A 20 3.54 1.26 2.48
C ALA A 20 3.84 1.14 3.98
N SER A 21 4.14 2.25 4.65
CA SER A 21 4.26 2.41 6.10
C SER A 21 3.03 3.07 6.73
N LYS A 22 2.18 3.72 5.92
CA LYS A 22 0.83 4.19 6.33
C LYS A 22 -0.11 4.18 5.14
N VAL A 23 -1.40 3.88 5.37
CA VAL A 23 -2.44 3.89 4.34
C VAL A 23 -3.70 4.59 4.87
N GLU A 24 -4.17 5.59 4.16
CA GLU A 24 -5.45 6.27 4.39
C GLU A 24 -6.32 6.16 3.13
N ILE A 25 -7.56 5.70 3.27
CA ILE A 25 -8.46 5.45 2.14
C ILE A 25 -9.65 6.39 2.22
N ASP A 26 -9.83 7.22 1.19
CA ASP A 26 -11.05 7.97 0.95
C ASP A 26 -11.98 7.17 0.03
N HIS A 27 -13.01 6.58 0.62
CA HIS A 27 -13.99 5.77 -0.10
C HIS A 27 -14.93 6.59 -1.01
N VAL A 28 -15.14 7.88 -0.70
CA VAL A 28 -16.03 8.78 -1.45
C VAL A 28 -15.29 9.31 -2.67
N ALA A 29 -14.08 9.84 -2.47
CA ALA A 29 -13.25 10.34 -3.55
C ALA A 29 -12.58 9.22 -4.38
N LYS A 30 -12.63 7.97 -3.90
CA LYS A 30 -11.97 6.80 -4.52
C LYS A 30 -10.46 7.01 -4.66
N VAL A 31 -9.83 7.53 -3.61
CA VAL A 31 -8.39 7.80 -3.55
C VAL A 31 -7.78 7.15 -2.32
N ALA A 32 -6.58 6.60 -2.46
CA ALA A 32 -5.75 6.17 -1.35
C ALA A 32 -4.55 7.11 -1.23
N THR A 33 -4.29 7.61 -0.02
CA THR A 33 -3.06 8.31 0.35
C THR A 33 -2.16 7.32 1.07
N VAL A 34 -0.99 7.05 0.52
CA VAL A 34 -0.04 6.05 1.03
C VAL A 34 1.27 6.72 1.35
N LEU A 35 1.74 6.59 2.58
CA LEU A 35 3.12 6.91 2.94
C LEU A 35 3.96 5.67 2.65
N ARG A 36 4.97 5.78 1.81
CA ARG A 36 5.89 4.70 1.48
C ARG A 36 7.30 4.99 1.95
N GLU A 37 8.02 3.93 2.30
CA GLU A 37 9.44 4.02 2.61
C GLU A 37 10.28 4.02 1.33
N ILE A 38 11.28 4.88 1.28
CA ILE A 38 12.29 4.99 0.23
C ILE A 38 13.67 5.18 0.85
N ASP A 39 14.72 5.03 0.05
CA ASP A 39 16.07 5.35 0.51
C ASP A 39 16.15 6.84 0.86
N GLY A 40 16.35 7.14 2.15
CA GLY A 40 16.44 8.51 2.66
C GLY A 40 15.19 9.05 3.35
N GLY A 41 14.12 8.25 3.51
CA GLY A 41 12.97 8.62 4.34
C GLY A 41 11.65 8.05 3.84
N SER A 42 10.61 8.88 3.87
CA SER A 42 9.26 8.50 3.43
C SER A 42 8.73 9.46 2.38
N GLU A 43 7.95 8.94 1.44
CA GLU A 43 7.29 9.68 0.36
C GLU A 43 5.77 9.46 0.44
N GLU A 44 4.99 10.53 0.29
CA GLU A 44 3.53 10.43 0.20
C GLU A 44 3.06 10.30 -1.25
N LEU A 45 2.25 9.29 -1.53
CA LEU A 45 1.69 9.00 -2.84
C LEU A 45 0.15 9.01 -2.78
N LYS A 46 -0.49 9.71 -3.72
CA LYS A 46 -1.95 9.64 -3.92
C LYS A 46 -2.28 8.79 -5.13
N CYS A 47 -3.04 7.72 -4.92
CA CYS A 47 -3.43 6.74 -5.94
C CYS A 47 -4.95 6.73 -6.13
N LYS A 48 -5.41 6.60 -7.38
CA LYS A 48 -6.84 6.32 -7.65
C LYS A 48 -7.15 4.85 -7.39
N LEU A 49 -8.30 4.58 -6.79
CA LEU A 49 -8.85 3.22 -6.69
C LEU A 49 -9.38 2.78 -8.07
N PRO A 50 -9.22 1.49 -8.45
CA PRO A 50 -8.56 0.43 -7.69
C PRO A 50 -7.01 0.54 -7.71
N VAL A 51 -6.38 0.10 -6.63
CA VAL A 51 -4.92 0.18 -6.39
C VAL A 51 -4.41 -1.13 -5.79
N ILE A 52 -3.22 -1.54 -6.20
CA ILE A 52 -2.45 -2.62 -5.54
C ILE A 52 -1.48 -1.98 -4.54
N ILE A 53 -1.53 -2.43 -3.29
CA ILE A 53 -0.63 -1.93 -2.22
C ILE A 53 0.24 -3.09 -1.71
N THR A 54 1.55 -2.88 -1.64
CA THR A 54 2.46 -3.78 -0.88
C THR A 54 2.91 -3.10 0.40
N THR A 55 2.96 -3.86 1.49
CA THR A 55 3.16 -3.33 2.84
C THR A 55 4.62 -3.44 3.27
N ASP A 56 5.17 -2.39 3.87
CA ASP A 56 6.40 -2.48 4.64
C ASP A 56 6.11 -3.05 6.05
N LEU A 57 7.15 -3.54 6.74
CA LEU A 57 7.03 -4.03 8.11
C LEU A 57 6.59 -2.93 9.10
N ARG A 58 6.83 -1.66 8.77
CA ARG A 58 6.45 -0.52 9.61
C ARG A 58 4.97 -0.16 9.54
N LEU A 59 4.18 -0.85 8.70
CA LEU A 59 2.78 -0.49 8.50
C LEU A 59 1.93 -0.61 9.78
N ASN A 60 2.09 -1.71 10.50
CA ASN A 60 1.37 -1.98 11.75
C ASN A 60 2.04 -3.11 12.54
N GLU A 61 1.56 -3.30 13.77
CA GLU A 61 1.83 -4.50 14.56
C GLU A 61 0.67 -5.50 14.37
N PRO A 62 0.91 -6.70 13.82
CA PRO A 62 -0.13 -7.69 13.66
C PRO A 62 -0.73 -8.11 15.00
N ARG A 63 -2.07 -8.04 15.13
CA ARG A 63 -2.76 -8.52 16.32
C ARG A 63 -2.63 -10.05 16.45
N TYR A 64 -2.58 -10.55 17.69
CA TYR A 64 -2.80 -11.97 17.94
C TYR A 64 -4.27 -12.35 17.67
N ALA A 65 -4.48 -13.52 17.08
CA ALA A 65 -5.81 -14.06 16.87
C ALA A 65 -6.40 -14.52 18.22
N SER A 66 -7.59 -14.04 18.58
CA SER A 66 -8.33 -14.49 19.77
C SER A 66 -9.21 -15.70 19.43
N LEU A 67 -9.42 -16.57 20.42
CA LEU A 67 -10.45 -17.61 20.32
C LEU A 67 -11.84 -16.94 20.32
N PRO A 68 -12.79 -17.45 19.50
CA PRO A 68 -14.13 -16.89 19.36
C PRO A 68 -14.99 -17.08 20.61
#